data_AF-A0A835GGK8-F1
#
_entry.id   AF-A0A835GGK8-F1
#
_cell.length_a   1.000
_cell.length_b   1.000
_cell.length_c   1.000
_cell.angle_alpha   90.00
_cell.angle_beta   90.00
_cell.angle_gamma   90.00
#
_symmetry.space_group_name_H-M   'P 1'
#
loop_
_entity.id
_entity.type
_entity.pdbx_description
1 polymer ?
#
loop_
_entity_poly.entity_id
_entity_poly.type
_entity_poly.pdbx_seq_one_letter_code
_entity_poly.pdbx_strand_id
1 'polypeptide(L)'
;GTKKGQLTKFNNFVTTLSEIPVQTVTSKQNKELIVRLSKIEGIIHEFDEIQTKIELMTEDPKQLIERDLFEDFYYSSIASAQEVAESYSKANPNQGIDATSQPSYKSANTWKMGRVQQVYPGSDGVVRVADFKTYRGTERRAVNKVCPLLTNQEEEAE
;
A
#
# COMPACT_ATOMS: atom_id res chain seq x y z
N GLY A 1 0.22 -19.31 1.47
CA GLY A 1 -1.11 -19.28 0.81
C GLY A 1 -1.08 -18.21 -0.25
N THR A 2 -1.71 -18.46 -1.39
CA THR A 2 -1.84 -17.51 -2.51
C THR A 2 -2.44 -16.18 -2.03
N LYS A 3 -2.17 -15.06 -2.73
CA LYS A 3 -2.68 -13.73 -2.35
C LYS A 3 -4.20 -13.74 -2.19
N LYS A 4 -4.90 -14.41 -3.12
CA LYS A 4 -6.32 -14.76 -3.04
C LYS A 4 -6.72 -15.44 -1.73
N GLY A 5 -6.02 -16.52 -1.36
CA GLY A 5 -6.31 -17.25 -0.13
C GLY A 5 -6.05 -16.43 1.14
N GLN A 6 -5.17 -15.42 1.11
CA GLN A 6 -4.98 -14.50 2.23
C GLN A 6 -6.15 -13.53 2.36
N LEU A 7 -6.59 -12.95 1.24
CA LEU A 7 -7.75 -12.06 1.19
C LEU A 7 -9.03 -12.78 1.61
N THR A 8 -9.28 -14.00 1.14
CA THR A 8 -10.46 -14.79 1.57
C THR A 8 -10.47 -15.03 3.09
N LYS A 9 -9.32 -15.39 3.69
CA LYS A 9 -9.22 -15.59 5.15
C LYS A 9 -9.46 -14.31 5.93
N PHE A 10 -9.01 -13.18 5.40
CA PHE A 10 -9.27 -11.88 5.99
C PHE A 10 -10.76 -11.53 5.91
N ASN A 11 -11.36 -11.65 4.73
CA ASN A 11 -12.78 -11.38 4.54
C ASN A 11 -13.65 -12.22 5.49
N ASN A 12 -13.40 -13.53 5.60
CA ASN A 12 -14.15 -14.38 6.52
C ASN A 12 -14.09 -13.89 7.98
N PHE A 13 -12.94 -13.38 8.40
CA PHE A 13 -12.78 -12.79 9.73
C PHE A 13 -13.57 -11.49 9.88
N VAL A 14 -13.51 -10.61 8.88
CA VAL A 14 -14.28 -9.35 8.86
C VAL A 14 -15.77 -9.63 8.88
N THR A 15 -16.26 -10.55 8.04
CA THR A 15 -17.67 -10.98 7.99
C THR A 15 -18.16 -11.46 9.36
N THR A 16 -17.35 -12.26 10.07
CA THR A 16 -17.71 -12.70 11.43
C THR A 16 -17.86 -11.52 12.40
N LEU A 17 -17.06 -10.47 12.25
CA LEU A 17 -17.17 -9.27 13.10
C LEU A 17 -18.31 -8.33 12.66
N SER A 18 -18.65 -8.27 11.38
CA SER A 18 -19.76 -7.45 10.88
C SER A 18 -21.13 -8.04 11.19
N GLU A 19 -21.21 -9.36 11.36
CA GLU A 19 -22.47 -10.06 11.68
C GLU A 19 -22.88 -9.93 13.15
N ILE A 20 -21.95 -9.56 14.04
CA ILE A 20 -22.23 -9.40 15.47
C ILE A 20 -22.43 -7.93 15.85
N PRO A 21 -23.26 -7.63 16.87
CA PRO A 21 -23.42 -6.26 17.35
C PRO A 21 -22.09 -5.68 17.84
N VAL A 22 -21.76 -4.45 17.44
CA VAL A 22 -20.46 -3.81 17.72
C VAL A 22 -20.11 -3.75 19.21
N GLN A 23 -21.11 -3.71 20.11
CA GLN A 23 -20.91 -3.70 21.55
C GLN A 23 -20.32 -5.02 22.08
N THR A 24 -20.49 -6.11 21.33
CA THR A 24 -19.95 -7.44 21.65
C THR A 24 -18.53 -7.67 21.13
N VAL A 25 -18.07 -6.82 20.20
CA VAL A 25 -16.71 -6.87 19.67
C VAL A 25 -15.74 -6.51 20.79
N THR A 26 -14.82 -7.41 21.09
CA THR A 26 -13.82 -7.21 22.15
C THR A 26 -12.67 -6.33 21.69
N SER A 27 -12.00 -5.64 22.63
CA SER A 27 -10.78 -4.86 22.35
C SER A 27 -9.68 -5.71 21.69
N LYS A 28 -9.58 -7.00 22.06
CA LYS A 28 -8.65 -7.94 21.41
C LYS A 28 -9.00 -8.17 19.94
N GLN A 29 -10.27 -8.41 19.63
CA GLN A 29 -10.73 -8.60 18.24
C GLN A 29 -10.52 -7.34 17.40
N ASN A 30 -10.80 -6.15 17.95
CA ASN A 30 -10.54 -4.91 17.25
C ASN A 30 -9.03 -4.71 16.99
N LYS A 31 -8.16 -4.96 17.97
CA LYS A 31 -6.71 -4.89 17.77
C LYS A 31 -6.22 -5.90 16.72
N GLU A 32 -6.76 -7.11 16.73
CA GLU A 32 -6.47 -8.12 15.72
C GLU A 32 -6.94 -7.69 14.32
N LEU A 33 -8.12 -7.09 14.21
CA LEU A 33 -8.64 -6.51 12.97
C LEU A 33 -7.68 -5.47 12.39
N ILE A 34 -7.21 -4.52 13.20
CA ILE A 34 -6.27 -3.47 12.76
C ILE A 34 -4.96 -4.08 12.24
N VAL A 35 -4.41 -5.08 12.93
CA VAL A 35 -3.18 -5.76 12.50
C VAL A 35 -3.39 -6.50 11.17
N ARG A 36 -4.52 -7.19 11.02
CA ARG A 36 -4.85 -7.92 9.79
C ARG A 36 -5.12 -6.96 8.62
N LEU A 37 -5.81 -5.85 8.87
CA LEU A 37 -6.10 -4.80 7.88
C LEU A 37 -4.79 -4.26 7.30
N SER A 38 -3.86 -3.82 8.16
CA SER A 38 -2.56 -3.30 7.72
C SER A 38 -1.77 -4.29 6.86
N LYS A 39 -1.87 -5.59 7.15
CA LYS A 39 -1.24 -6.64 6.34
C LYS A 39 -1.88 -6.78 4.96
N ILE A 40 -3.21 -6.70 4.88
CA ILE A 40 -3.95 -6.88 3.63
C ILE A 40 -3.84 -5.64 2.76
N GLU A 41 -3.75 -4.43 3.31
CA GLU A 41 -3.53 -3.20 2.54
C GLU A 41 -2.30 -3.27 1.61
N GLY A 42 -1.23 -3.97 2.02
CA GLY A 42 -0.04 -4.17 1.19
C GLY A 42 -0.19 -5.23 0.09
N ILE A 43 -1.25 -6.04 0.12
CA ILE A 43 -1.39 -7.20 -0.78
C ILE A 43 -1.68 -6.79 -2.22
N ILE A 44 -2.32 -5.63 -2.43
CA ILE A 44 -2.76 -5.16 -3.73
C ILE A 44 -1.56 -4.89 -4.65
N HIS A 45 -0.49 -4.29 -4.13
CA HIS A 45 0.72 -4.04 -4.90
C HIS A 45 1.41 -5.33 -5.36
N GLU A 46 1.53 -6.29 -4.45
CA GLU A 46 2.12 -7.59 -4.81
C GLU A 46 1.24 -8.35 -5.81
N PHE A 47 -0.08 -8.18 -5.74
CA PHE A 47 -1.01 -8.74 -6.71
C PHE A 47 -0.87 -8.07 -8.07
N ASP A 48 -0.85 -6.74 -8.13
CA ASP A 48 -0.70 -5.96 -9.36
C ASP A 48 0.60 -6.28 -10.10
N GLU A 49 1.71 -6.40 -9.37
CA GLU A 49 2.99 -6.80 -9.95
C GLU A 49 2.95 -8.19 -10.57
N ILE A 50 2.25 -9.14 -9.93
CA ILE A 50 2.09 -10.50 -10.42
C ILE A 50 1.15 -10.52 -11.63
N GLN A 51 0.00 -9.85 -11.56
CA GLN A 51 -0.97 -9.79 -12.66
C GLN A 51 -0.40 -9.11 -13.88
N THR A 52 0.28 -7.98 -13.73
CA THR A 52 0.94 -7.30 -14.85
C THR A 52 1.94 -8.23 -15.56
N LYS A 53 2.72 -9.03 -14.79
CA LYS A 53 3.63 -10.03 -15.37
C LYS A 53 2.87 -11.14 -16.11
N ILE A 54 1.74 -11.59 -15.57
CA ILE A 54 0.92 -12.63 -16.20
C ILE A 54 0.31 -12.09 -17.50
N GLU A 55 -0.30 -10.91 -17.49
CA GLU A 55 -0.89 -10.24 -18.66
C GLU A 55 0.15 -9.99 -19.78
N LEU A 56 1.41 -9.75 -19.42
CA LEU A 56 2.52 -9.67 -20.40
C LEU A 56 2.95 -11.03 -20.95
N MET A 57 2.69 -12.12 -20.23
CA MET A 57 3.04 -13.49 -20.62
C MET A 57 1.89 -14.23 -21.31
N THR A 58 0.64 -13.76 -21.18
CA THR A 58 -0.55 -14.38 -21.79
C THR A 58 -1.56 -13.33 -22.22
N GLU A 59 -2.07 -13.47 -23.44
CA GLU A 59 -3.15 -12.63 -23.99
C GLU A 59 -4.56 -13.19 -23.66
N ASP A 60 -4.68 -14.08 -22.68
CA ASP A 60 -5.97 -14.68 -22.28
C ASP A 60 -6.88 -13.62 -21.62
N PRO A 61 -8.04 -13.27 -22.21
CA PRO A 61 -8.98 -12.31 -21.63
C PRO A 61 -9.47 -12.70 -20.23
N LYS A 62 -9.38 -13.97 -19.85
CA LYS A 62 -9.73 -14.43 -18.49
C LYS A 62 -8.85 -13.81 -17.41
N GLN A 63 -7.62 -13.40 -17.73
CA GLN A 63 -6.73 -12.78 -16.75
C GLN A 63 -7.21 -11.39 -16.33
N LEU A 64 -7.78 -10.62 -17.28
CA LEU A 64 -8.40 -9.33 -16.98
C LEU A 64 -9.61 -9.49 -16.06
N ILE A 65 -10.49 -10.47 -16.36
CA ILE A 65 -11.65 -10.79 -15.52
C ILE A 65 -11.19 -11.24 -14.11
N GLU A 66 -10.13 -12.05 -14.05
CA GLU A 66 -9.57 -12.53 -12.80
C GLU A 66 -9.01 -11.40 -11.93
N ARG A 67 -8.45 -10.36 -12.57
CA ARG A 67 -7.98 -9.14 -11.93
C ARG A 67 -9.15 -8.33 -11.37
N ASP A 68 -10.16 -8.02 -12.18
CA ASP A 68 -11.33 -7.25 -11.75
C ASP A 68 -12.02 -7.89 -10.54
N LEU A 69 -12.26 -9.21 -10.61
CA LEU A 69 -12.87 -9.95 -9.50
C LEU A 69 -12.06 -9.90 -8.21
N PHE A 70 -10.73 -9.90 -8.31
CA PHE A 70 -9.88 -9.79 -7.14
C PHE A 70 -9.88 -8.38 -6.56
N GLU A 71 -9.79 -7.36 -7.41
CA GLU A 71 -9.79 -5.95 -7.00
C GLU A 71 -11.12 -5.59 -6.33
N ASP A 72 -12.25 -5.97 -6.93
CA ASP A 72 -13.58 -5.77 -6.34
C ASP A 72 -13.70 -6.45 -4.97
N PHE A 73 -13.22 -7.69 -4.86
CA PHE A 73 -13.23 -8.42 -3.59
C PHE A 73 -12.29 -7.80 -2.56
N TYR A 74 -11.16 -7.24 -2.99
CA TYR A 74 -10.21 -6.55 -2.13
C TYR A 74 -10.82 -5.28 -1.55
N TYR A 75 -11.35 -4.40 -2.42
CA TYR A 75 -11.89 -3.11 -1.98
C TYR A 75 -13.12 -3.29 -1.09
N SER A 76 -14.02 -4.22 -1.42
CA SER A 76 -15.17 -4.54 -0.56
C SER A 76 -14.76 -5.08 0.81
N SER A 77 -13.76 -5.97 0.87
CA SER A 77 -13.23 -6.50 2.14
C SER A 77 -12.60 -5.41 3.01
N ILE A 78 -11.82 -4.50 2.42
CA ILE A 78 -11.20 -3.38 3.14
C ILE A 78 -12.27 -2.42 3.68
N ALA A 79 -13.27 -2.06 2.86
CA ALA A 79 -14.34 -1.16 3.27
C ALA A 79 -15.12 -1.73 4.45
N SER A 80 -15.49 -3.01 4.40
CA SER A 80 -16.19 -3.68 5.51
C SER A 80 -15.34 -3.72 6.78
N ALA A 81 -14.03 -3.96 6.67
CA ALA A 81 -13.12 -3.94 7.81
C ALA A 81 -13.01 -2.54 8.44
N GLN A 82 -12.92 -1.50 7.61
CA GLN A 82 -12.89 -0.11 8.05
C GLN A 82 -14.18 0.28 8.76
N GLU A 83 -15.33 -0.10 8.22
CA GLU A 83 -16.64 0.15 8.83
C GLU A 83 -16.74 -0.47 10.24
N VAL A 84 -16.28 -1.72 10.41
CA VAL A 84 -16.24 -2.39 11.71
C VAL A 84 -15.32 -1.65 12.69
N ALA A 85 -14.12 -1.26 12.25
CA ALA A 85 -13.15 -0.55 13.10
C ALA A 85 -13.65 0.84 13.52
N GLU A 86 -14.26 1.58 12.59
CA GLU A 86 -14.87 2.89 12.87
C GLU A 86 -16.05 2.78 13.82
N SER A 87 -16.92 1.79 13.61
CA SER A 87 -18.07 1.53 14.47
C SER A 87 -17.61 1.19 15.90
N TYR A 88 -16.55 0.38 16.02
CA TYR A 88 -15.94 0.06 17.32
C TYR A 88 -15.40 1.30 18.03
N SER A 89 -14.69 2.17 17.29
CA SER A 89 -14.14 3.44 17.81
C SER A 89 -15.25 4.36 18.32
N LYS A 90 -16.32 4.53 17.53
CA LYS A 90 -17.51 5.34 17.91
C LYS A 90 -18.19 4.79 19.16
N ALA A 91 -18.26 3.47 19.33
CA ALA A 91 -18.84 2.82 20.50
C ALA A 91 -17.95 2.88 21.75
N ASN A 92 -16.63 3.07 21.59
CA ASN A 92 -15.64 3.02 22.68
C ASN A 92 -14.71 4.25 22.70
N PRO A 93 -15.23 5.47 22.91
CA PRO A 93 -14.46 6.72 22.81
C PRO A 93 -13.33 6.86 23.86
N ASN A 94 -13.43 6.15 24.99
CA ASN A 94 -12.52 6.29 26.14
C ASN A 94 -11.35 5.27 26.15
N GLN A 95 -11.23 4.37 25.16
CA GLN A 95 -10.02 3.54 24.98
C GLN A 95 -8.97 4.23 24.08
N GLY A 96 -8.92 5.57 24.14
CA GLY A 96 -7.99 6.42 23.39
C GLY A 96 -6.65 6.61 24.10
N ILE A 97 -5.74 5.64 23.93
CA ILE A 97 -4.27 5.78 23.94
C ILE A 97 -3.78 4.53 23.20
N ASP A 98 -3.38 4.53 21.93
CA ASP A 98 -2.58 5.48 21.14
C ASP A 98 -3.35 6.09 19.95
N ALA A 99 -3.55 7.40 19.99
CA ALA A 99 -3.68 8.23 18.79
C ALA A 99 -2.30 8.46 18.12
N THR A 100 -1.39 7.47 18.17
CA THR A 100 -0.07 7.48 17.54
C THR A 100 -0.01 6.51 16.38
N SER A 101 -1.07 6.53 15.57
CA SER A 101 -1.07 6.27 14.14
C SER A 101 -2.54 6.38 13.78
N GLN A 102 -2.97 7.58 13.35
CA GLN A 102 -3.77 7.53 12.13
C GLN A 102 -3.05 6.52 11.24
N PRO A 103 -3.68 5.46 10.71
CA PRO A 103 -3.33 5.12 9.35
C PRO A 103 -3.77 6.38 8.60
N SER A 104 -2.93 7.43 8.63
CA SER A 104 -2.91 8.43 7.59
C SER A 104 -2.86 7.52 6.41
N TYR A 105 -3.95 7.43 5.65
CA TYR A 105 -4.01 6.66 4.43
C TYR A 105 -2.68 6.99 3.76
N LYS A 106 -1.71 6.08 3.88
CA LYS A 106 -0.51 6.18 3.09
C LYS A 106 -1.02 5.61 1.81
N SER A 107 -1.87 6.41 1.17
CA SER A 107 -2.14 6.40 -0.24
C SER A 107 -0.79 6.04 -0.84
N ALA A 108 -0.81 4.94 -1.57
CA ALA A 108 0.34 4.29 -2.14
C ALA A 108 0.99 5.21 -3.20
N ASN A 109 1.52 6.33 -2.74
CA ASN A 109 1.93 7.50 -3.50
C ASN A 109 2.84 8.44 -2.68
N THR A 110 3.41 8.01 -1.56
CA THR A 110 4.44 8.81 -0.86
C THR A 110 5.84 8.36 -1.23
N TRP A 111 6.13 8.36 -2.54
CA TRP A 111 7.53 8.45 -2.97
C TRP A 111 8.08 9.76 -2.42
N LYS A 112 9.13 9.68 -1.60
CA LYS A 112 9.82 10.89 -1.15
C LYS A 112 10.43 11.56 -2.38
N MET A 113 9.79 12.61 -2.87
CA MET A 113 10.36 13.43 -3.92
C MET A 113 11.62 14.10 -3.38
N GLY A 114 12.67 14.07 -4.19
CA GLY A 114 13.93 14.73 -3.87
C GLY A 114 14.68 15.10 -5.13
N ARG A 115 15.42 16.20 -5.07
CA ARG A 115 16.32 16.62 -6.15
C ARG A 115 17.70 16.02 -5.91
N VAL A 116 18.34 15.57 -6.98
CA VAL A 116 19.74 15.12 -6.90
C VAL A 116 20.59 16.32 -6.47
N GLN A 117 21.28 16.17 -5.35
CA GLN A 117 22.15 17.19 -4.79
C GLN A 117 23.62 16.92 -5.17
N GLN A 118 24.03 15.65 -5.14
CA GLN A 118 25.40 15.24 -5.48
C GLN A 118 25.39 13.82 -6.04
N VAL A 119 26.23 13.55 -7.04
CA VAL A 119 26.41 12.23 -7.64
C VAL A 119 27.80 11.68 -7.33
N TYR A 120 27.91 10.35 -7.23
CA TYR A 120 29.15 9.64 -6.98
C TYR A 120 29.43 8.66 -8.13
N PRO A 121 30.20 9.06 -9.15
CA PRO A 121 30.59 8.18 -10.25
C PRO A 121 31.60 7.12 -9.78
N GLY A 122 31.50 5.92 -10.36
CA GLY A 122 32.52 4.88 -10.20
C GLY A 122 33.77 5.15 -11.03
N SER A 123 34.76 4.24 -10.95
CA SER A 123 35.98 4.30 -11.75
C SER A 123 35.74 4.21 -13.26
N ASP A 124 34.58 3.70 -13.66
CA ASP A 124 34.09 3.63 -15.04
C ASP A 124 33.29 4.87 -15.47
N GLY A 125 33.20 5.89 -14.61
CA GLY A 125 32.42 7.11 -14.86
C GLY A 125 30.91 6.95 -14.64
N VAL A 126 30.42 5.74 -14.31
CA VAL A 126 28.99 5.47 -14.16
C VAL A 126 28.51 5.83 -12.76
N VAL A 127 27.49 6.70 -12.67
CA VAL A 127 26.86 7.08 -11.40
C VAL A 127 25.95 5.97 -10.92
N ARG A 128 26.34 5.32 -9.82
CA ARG A 128 25.51 4.28 -9.17
C ARG A 128 24.88 4.75 -7.87
N VAL A 129 25.42 5.81 -7.25
CA VAL A 129 24.95 6.36 -5.97
C VAL A 129 24.85 7.87 -6.07
N ALA A 130 23.81 8.44 -5.46
CA ALA A 130 23.60 9.88 -5.38
C ALA A 130 22.98 10.27 -4.03
N ASP A 131 23.21 11.52 -3.63
CA ASP A 131 22.55 12.16 -2.50
C ASP A 131 21.34 12.95 -3.01
N PHE A 132 20.19 12.73 -2.39
CA PHE A 132 18.91 13.32 -2.76
C PHE A 132 18.45 14.26 -1.65
N LYS A 133 18.23 15.53 -1.97
CA LYS A 133 17.61 16.49 -1.06
C LYS A 133 16.11 16.28 -1.06
N THR A 134 15.59 15.74 0.02
CA THR A 134 14.16 15.60 0.29
C THR A 134 13.71 16.68 1.28
N TYR A 135 12.40 16.81 1.49
CA TYR A 135 11.83 17.71 2.49
C TYR A 135 12.28 17.40 3.94
N ARG A 136 12.69 16.15 4.23
CA ARG A 136 13.17 15.73 5.57
C ARG A 136 14.68 15.85 5.75
N GLY A 137 15.42 16.20 4.70
CA GLY A 137 16.88 16.19 4.71
C GLY A 137 17.46 15.47 3.49
N THR A 138 18.76 15.25 3.55
CA THR A 138 19.52 14.62 2.46
C THR A 138 19.63 13.11 2.73
N GLU A 139 19.23 12.29 1.76
CA GLU A 139 19.35 10.82 1.83
C GLU A 139 20.25 10.30 0.70
N ARG A 140 21.16 9.37 1.01
CA ARG A 140 21.99 8.67 0.03
C ARG A 140 21.30 7.43 -0.49
N ARG A 141 21.14 7.29 -1.81
CA ARG A 141 20.50 6.13 -2.45
C ARG A 141 21.22 5.70 -3.72
N ALA A 142 21.10 4.41 -4.03
CA ALA A 142 21.53 3.88 -5.32
C ALA A 142 20.54 4.31 -6.42
N VAL A 143 21.07 4.61 -7.61
CA VAL A 143 20.28 5.14 -8.75
C VAL A 143 19.26 4.10 -9.24
N ASN A 144 19.56 2.80 -9.14
CA ASN A 144 18.63 1.71 -9.47
C ASN A 144 17.48 1.53 -8.45
N LYS A 145 17.43 2.33 -7.39
CA LYS A 145 16.39 2.33 -6.36
C LYS A 145 15.58 3.63 -6.34
N VAL A 146 15.72 4.47 -7.37
CA VAL A 146 14.93 5.69 -7.53
C VAL A 146 14.15 5.67 -8.84
N CYS A 147 13.02 6.38 -8.89
CA CYS A 147 12.21 6.58 -10.08
C CYS A 147 12.49 8.00 -10.61
N PRO A 148 13.13 8.17 -11.78
CA PRO A 148 13.30 9.48 -12.40
C PRO A 148 11.94 10.10 -12.74
N LEU A 149 11.76 11.37 -12.42
CA LEU A 149 10.59 12.14 -12.86
C LEU A 149 10.96 12.88 -14.14
N LEU A 150 10.23 12.61 -15.22
CA LEU A 150 10.37 13.36 -16.47
C LEU A 150 9.92 14.80 -16.20
N THR A 151 10.85 15.75 -16.28
CA THR A 151 10.50 17.17 -16.37
C THR A 151 10.30 17.48 -17.83
N ASN A 152 9.14 18.03 -18.20
CA ASN A 152 8.94 18.61 -19.53
C ASN A 152 9.94 19.77 -19.71
N GLN A 153 11.10 19.45 -20.25
CA GLN A 153 12.01 20.43 -20.83
C GLN A 153 11.75 20.35 -22.32
N GLU A 154 10.69 21.02 -22.77
CA GLU A 154 10.60 21.42 -24.17
C GLU A 154 11.63 22.54 -24.37
N GLU A 155 12.54 22.28 -25.30
CA GLU A 155 13.41 23.19 -26.06
C GLU A 155 13.41 24.68 -25.65
N GLU A 156 14.50 25.10 -25.01
CA GLU A 156 15.11 26.39 -25.37
C GLU A 156 16.51 26.08 -25.91
N ALA A 157 16.55 25.75 -27.20
CA ALA A 157 17.72 25.98 -28.02
C ALA A 157 17.69 27.46 -28.41
N GLU A 158 18.63 28.23 -27.88
CA GLU A 158 19.15 29.45 -28.51
C GLU A 158 20.68 29.39 -28.53
#